data_AF-A0A507D4D8-F1
#
_entry.id   AF-A0A507D4D8-F1
#
_cell.length_a   1.000
_cell.length_b   1.000
_cell.length_c   1.000
_cell.angle_alpha   90.00
_cell.angle_beta   90.00
_cell.angle_gamma   90.00
#
_symmetry.space_group_name_H-M   'P 1'
#
loop_
_entity.id
_entity.type
_entity.pdbx_description
1 polymer ?
#
loop_
_entity_poly.entity_id
_entity_poly.type
_entity_poly.pdbx_seq_one_letter_code
_entity_poly.pdbx_strand_id
1 'polypeptide(L)'
;MLNGLYYFIASQVLPLHYGPNTQTSIRYVKGHYFGLRGPPPVKPLIYPCPEKEARDTVTSLGVHCTLDLNGRLRFGPDRPDDYKIDVADEYLAGFHAAIQRYLPAVRKEDLYPDYTGILKKPPQKSQKLNNQAYVPPPNKNKKP
;
A
#
# COMPACT_ATOMS: atom_id res chain seq x y z
N MET A 1 7.60 28.83 -7.04
CA MET A 1 6.74 29.47 -6.01
C MET A 1 5.56 28.61 -5.53
N LEU A 2 5.26 27.43 -6.09
CA LEU A 2 4.13 26.59 -5.64
C LEU A 2 4.41 25.67 -4.42
N ASN A 3 5.68 25.44 -4.05
CA ASN A 3 6.03 24.46 -3.00
C ASN A 3 5.79 24.96 -1.56
N GLY A 4 5.77 26.29 -1.36
CA GLY A 4 5.67 26.90 -0.02
C GLY A 4 4.25 26.86 0.55
N LEU A 5 3.24 27.03 -0.29
CA LEU A 5 1.83 27.01 0.15
C LEU A 5 1.38 25.60 0.54
N TYR A 6 1.85 24.58 -0.19
CA TYR A 6 1.59 23.18 0.14
C TYR A 6 2.19 22.80 1.51
N TYR A 7 3.44 23.19 1.76
CA TYR A 7 4.10 22.97 3.05
C TYR A 7 3.39 23.69 4.21
N PHE A 8 2.96 24.94 3.97
CA PHE A 8 2.26 25.73 4.99
C PHE A 8 0.92 25.10 5.37
N ILE A 9 0.09 24.73 4.39
CA ILE A 9 -1.21 24.09 4.64
C ILE A 9 -1.02 22.71 5.28
N ALA A 10 -0.08 21.89 4.80
CA ALA A 10 0.21 20.59 5.40
C ALA A 10 0.65 20.72 6.87
N SER A 11 1.47 21.73 7.19
CA SER A 11 1.95 22.00 8.56
C SER A 11 0.88 22.50 9.53
N GLN A 12 -0.22 23.08 9.04
CA GLN A 12 -1.34 23.56 9.86
C GLN A 12 -2.36 22.45 10.13
N VAL A 13 -2.50 21.48 9.22
CA VAL A 13 -3.51 20.41 9.29
C VAL A 13 -2.98 19.15 9.99
N LEU A 14 -1.70 18.80 9.81
CA LEU A 14 -1.06 17.64 10.46
C LEU A 14 -1.05 17.69 12.01
N PRO A 15 -0.84 18.85 12.68
CA PRO A 15 -0.76 18.91 14.14
C PRO A 15 -2.09 18.70 14.88
N LEU A 16 -3.23 18.84 14.21
CA LEU A 16 -4.54 18.69 14.85
C LEU A 16 -4.89 17.23 15.19
N HIS A 17 -4.12 16.25 14.70
CA HIS A 17 -4.28 14.83 15.04
C HIS A 17 -3.02 14.17 15.60
N TYR A 18 -1.85 14.77 15.41
CA TYR A 18 -0.56 14.23 15.81
C TYR A 18 0.25 15.33 16.50
N GLY A 19 0.63 15.14 17.77
CA GLY A 19 1.24 16.19 18.60
C GLY A 19 2.50 16.84 17.99
N PRO A 20 2.96 17.98 18.54
CA PRO A 20 3.98 18.85 17.95
C PRO A 20 5.38 18.22 17.72
N ASN A 21 5.58 16.98 18.14
CA ASN A 21 6.83 16.21 18.01
C ASN A 21 6.66 14.92 17.19
N THR A 22 5.63 14.85 16.35
CA THR A 22 5.38 13.68 15.50
C THR A 22 6.04 13.85 14.14
N GLN A 23 7.27 13.36 14.00
CA GLN A 23 7.87 13.21 12.69
C GLN A 23 7.18 12.05 11.96
N THR A 24 6.25 12.38 11.07
CA THR A 24 5.55 11.39 10.25
C THR A 24 6.40 11.06 9.03
N SER A 25 7.06 9.89 9.05
CA SER A 25 7.69 9.37 7.83
C SER A 25 6.61 8.95 6.85
N ILE A 26 6.68 9.45 5.62
CA ILE A 26 5.79 8.99 4.56
C ILE A 26 6.24 7.58 4.17
N ARG A 27 5.31 6.65 4.26
CA ARG A 27 5.53 5.25 3.90
C ARG A 27 4.57 4.86 2.80
N TYR A 28 5.02 3.98 1.95
CA TYR A 28 4.25 3.42 0.85
C TYR A 28 4.34 1.89 0.84
N VAL A 29 3.59 1.24 -0.03
CA VAL A 29 3.61 -0.21 -0.25
C VAL A 29 3.44 -0.40 -1.76
N LYS A 30 4.27 -1.23 -2.36
CA LYS A 30 4.11 -1.60 -3.77
C LYS A 30 3.04 -2.70 -3.84
N GLY A 31 2.29 -2.76 -4.92
CA GLY A 31 1.41 -3.89 -5.18
C GLY A 31 1.40 -4.28 -6.64
N HIS A 32 1.52 -5.59 -6.90
CA HIS A 32 1.53 -6.13 -8.26
C HIS A 32 0.11 -6.53 -8.67
N TYR A 33 -0.15 -6.46 -9.97
CA TYR A 33 -1.41 -6.88 -10.56
C TYR A 33 -1.14 -7.80 -11.75
N PHE A 34 -1.91 -8.89 -11.82
CA PHE A 34 -1.89 -9.84 -12.92
C PHE A 34 -3.21 -9.83 -13.67
N GLY A 35 -3.16 -9.87 -14.99
CA GLY A 35 -4.33 -10.06 -15.84
C GLY A 35 -4.55 -11.52 -16.20
N LEU A 36 -5.77 -11.85 -16.66
CA LEU A 36 -6.11 -13.15 -17.25
C LEU A 36 -6.26 -13.03 -18.76
N ARG A 37 -5.61 -13.92 -19.52
CA ARG A 37 -5.82 -14.08 -20.97
C ARG A 37 -7.12 -14.84 -21.23
N GLY A 38 -7.84 -14.41 -22.26
CA GLY A 38 -9.06 -15.07 -22.71
C GLY A 38 -10.32 -14.63 -21.94
N PRO A 39 -11.45 -15.31 -22.19
CA PRO A 39 -12.73 -14.95 -21.60
C PRO A 39 -12.72 -15.20 -20.08
N PRO A 40 -13.33 -14.31 -19.29
CA PRO A 40 -13.33 -14.45 -17.84
C PRO A 40 -14.23 -15.63 -17.42
N PRO A 41 -13.75 -16.56 -16.57
CA PRO A 41 -14.56 -17.68 -16.07
C PRO A 41 -15.72 -17.22 -15.18
N VAL A 42 -15.65 -15.98 -14.66
CA VAL A 42 -16.65 -15.37 -13.78
C VAL A 42 -16.91 -13.92 -14.17
N LYS A 43 -18.13 -13.44 -13.88
CA LYS A 43 -18.57 -12.05 -14.10
C LYS A 43 -18.64 -11.17 -12.83
N PRO A 44 -18.85 -11.69 -11.60
CA PRO A 44 -18.80 -10.83 -10.42
C PRO A 44 -17.37 -10.57 -9.94
N LEU A 45 -17.21 -9.47 -9.19
CA LEU A 45 -16.03 -9.20 -8.37
C LEU A 45 -15.95 -10.25 -7.24
N ILE A 46 -14.76 -10.80 -6.98
CA ILE A 46 -14.55 -11.77 -5.90
C ILE A 46 -13.53 -11.21 -4.91
N TYR A 47 -13.95 -11.02 -3.67
CA TYR A 47 -13.08 -10.69 -2.53
C TYR A 47 -12.98 -11.92 -1.63
N PRO A 48 -11.85 -12.65 -1.65
CA PRO A 48 -11.67 -13.78 -0.76
C PRO A 48 -11.70 -13.31 0.70
N CYS A 49 -12.44 -14.03 1.54
CA CYS A 49 -12.52 -13.74 2.96
C CYS A 49 -11.13 -13.97 3.60
N PRO A 50 -10.61 -13.03 4.41
CA PRO A 50 -9.39 -13.28 5.16
C PRO A 50 -9.59 -14.46 6.12
N GLU A 51 -8.58 -15.32 6.25
CA GLU A 51 -8.61 -16.45 7.19
C GLU A 51 -8.82 -15.94 8.63
N LYS A 52 -9.61 -16.67 9.45
CA LYS A 52 -10.03 -16.20 10.79
C LYS A 52 -8.86 -15.93 11.76
N GLU A 53 -7.69 -16.52 11.50
CA GLU A 53 -6.44 -16.34 12.25
C GLU A 53 -5.69 -15.05 11.84
N ALA A 54 -6.14 -14.35 10.80
CA ALA A 54 -5.51 -13.17 10.22
C ALA A 54 -5.69 -11.87 11.03
N ARG A 55 -6.14 -11.93 12.29
CA ARG A 55 -6.18 -10.74 13.16
C ARG A 55 -4.78 -10.27 13.53
N ASP A 56 -3.83 -11.18 13.67
CA ASP A 56 -2.47 -10.87 14.14
C ASP A 56 -1.35 -11.33 13.18
N THR A 57 -1.62 -12.23 12.22
CA THR A 57 -0.64 -12.71 11.23
C THR A 57 -1.29 -12.72 9.84
N VAL A 58 -1.06 -11.69 9.03
CA VAL A 58 -1.66 -11.59 7.69
C VAL A 58 -0.77 -12.29 6.66
N THR A 59 -1.16 -13.50 6.25
CA THR A 59 -0.55 -14.26 5.13
C THR A 59 -1.47 -14.43 3.93
N SER A 60 -2.69 -13.89 3.95
CA SER A 60 -3.53 -13.88 2.75
C SER A 60 -3.05 -12.78 1.80
N LEU A 61 -2.38 -13.18 0.73
CA LEU A 61 -2.11 -12.34 -0.44
C LEU A 61 -3.43 -11.68 -0.84
N GLY A 62 -3.55 -10.35 -0.73
CA GLY A 62 -4.80 -9.58 -0.88
C GLY A 62 -5.38 -9.54 -2.31
N VAL A 63 -5.22 -10.63 -3.04
CA VAL A 63 -5.52 -10.85 -4.44
C VAL A 63 -7.00 -11.05 -4.61
N HIS A 64 -7.71 -9.94 -4.75
CA HIS A 64 -9.10 -9.94 -5.17
C HIS A 64 -9.20 -9.94 -6.69
N CYS A 65 -10.34 -10.37 -7.18
CA CYS A 65 -10.67 -10.49 -8.59
C CYS A 65 -11.50 -9.27 -9.01
N THR A 66 -10.98 -8.48 -9.95
CA THR A 66 -11.66 -7.32 -10.53
C THR A 66 -11.87 -7.48 -12.03
N LEU A 67 -12.85 -6.75 -12.57
CA LEU A 67 -13.06 -6.61 -14.00
C LEU A 67 -12.61 -5.22 -14.44
N ASP A 68 -11.88 -5.17 -15.54
CA ASP A 68 -11.62 -3.90 -16.22
C ASP A 68 -12.77 -3.49 -17.15
N LEU A 69 -12.66 -2.28 -17.71
CA LEU A 69 -13.69 -1.73 -18.61
C LEU A 69 -13.82 -2.52 -19.93
N ASN A 70 -12.83 -3.33 -20.28
CA ASN A 70 -12.86 -4.22 -21.44
C ASN A 70 -13.37 -5.63 -21.08
N GLY A 71 -13.82 -5.84 -19.85
CA GLY A 71 -14.32 -7.13 -19.36
C GLY A 71 -13.23 -8.17 -19.08
N ARG A 72 -11.96 -7.76 -18.97
CA ARG A 72 -10.86 -8.66 -18.63
C ARG A 72 -10.72 -8.77 -17.11
N LEU A 73 -10.40 -9.97 -16.63
CA LEU A 73 -10.11 -10.18 -15.22
C LEU A 73 -8.71 -9.70 -14.85
N ARG A 74 -8.64 -9.08 -13.67
CA ARG A 74 -7.40 -8.66 -13.01
C ARG A 74 -7.39 -9.13 -11.57
N PHE A 75 -6.21 -9.50 -11.12
CA PHE A 75 -5.93 -10.05 -9.80
C PHE A 75 -4.90 -9.18 -9.09
N GLY A 76 -5.14 -8.87 -7.82
CA GLY A 76 -4.19 -8.13 -6.98
C GLY A 76 -4.89 -7.14 -6.06
N PRO A 77 -4.15 -6.30 -5.32
CA PRO A 77 -2.69 -6.36 -5.18
C PRO A 77 -2.25 -7.42 -4.15
N ASP A 78 -1.14 -8.09 -4.42
CA ASP A 78 -0.26 -8.56 -3.34
C ASP A 78 0.45 -7.32 -2.74
N ARG A 79 0.76 -7.28 -1.45
CA ARG A 79 1.26 -6.04 -0.82
C ARG A 79 2.70 -6.21 -0.30
N PRO A 80 3.71 -6.31 -1.17
CA PRO A 80 5.11 -6.34 -0.72
C PRO A 80 5.51 -5.02 -0.05
N ASP A 81 6.22 -5.13 1.07
CA ASP A 81 6.69 -3.99 1.87
C ASP A 81 7.99 -3.36 1.33
N ASP A 82 8.53 -3.82 0.19
CA ASP A 82 9.73 -3.27 -0.46
C ASP A 82 9.43 -2.58 -1.82
N TYR A 83 10.39 -1.74 -2.26
CA TYR A 83 10.28 -0.91 -3.47
C TYR A 83 11.29 -1.29 -4.55
N LYS A 84 11.74 -2.54 -4.54
CA LYS A 84 12.75 -2.97 -5.50
C LYS A 84 12.15 -2.97 -6.90
N ILE A 85 13.04 -2.88 -7.89
CA ILE A 85 12.69 -3.21 -9.26
C ILE A 85 12.58 -4.72 -9.26
N ASP A 86 11.37 -5.22 -9.42
CA ASP A 86 11.10 -6.65 -9.30
C ASP A 86 10.81 -7.23 -10.68
N VAL A 87 11.24 -8.46 -10.87
CA VAL A 87 10.88 -9.25 -12.03
C VAL A 87 9.49 -9.82 -11.77
N ALA A 88 8.49 -9.37 -12.52
CA ALA A 88 7.09 -9.71 -12.24
C ALA A 88 6.84 -11.23 -12.19
N ASP A 89 7.60 -12.02 -12.95
CA ASP A 89 7.49 -13.48 -12.99
C ASP A 89 7.74 -14.16 -11.63
N GLU A 90 8.48 -13.51 -10.72
CA GLU A 90 8.75 -14.05 -9.38
C GLU A 90 7.46 -14.18 -8.53
N TYR A 91 6.48 -13.30 -8.77
CA TYR A 91 5.22 -13.29 -8.01
C TYR A 91 4.16 -14.22 -8.61
N LEU A 92 4.33 -14.64 -9.86
CA LEU A 92 3.33 -15.42 -10.61
C LEU A 92 2.91 -16.70 -9.88
N ALA A 93 3.85 -17.40 -9.26
CA ALA A 93 3.55 -18.62 -8.50
C ALA A 93 2.67 -18.35 -7.27
N GLY A 94 2.94 -17.26 -6.54
CA GLY A 94 2.15 -16.86 -5.38
C GLY A 94 0.73 -16.41 -5.75
N PHE A 95 0.60 -15.63 -6.83
CA PHE A 95 -0.70 -15.23 -7.38
C PHE A 95 -1.52 -16.43 -7.81
N HIS A 96 -0.93 -17.34 -8.58
CA HIS A 96 -1.63 -18.53 -9.06
C HIS A 96 -2.15 -19.39 -7.90
N ALA A 97 -1.32 -19.63 -6.88
CA ALA A 97 -1.72 -20.37 -5.69
C ALA A 97 -2.87 -19.69 -4.91
N ALA A 98 -2.88 -18.36 -4.83
CA ALA A 98 -3.97 -17.62 -4.18
C ALA A 98 -5.27 -17.66 -5.00
N ILE A 99 -5.18 -17.49 -6.32
CA ILE A 99 -6.33 -17.50 -7.25
C ILE A 99 -6.98 -18.88 -7.27
N GLN A 100 -6.20 -19.96 -7.29
CA GLN A 100 -6.74 -21.32 -7.34
C GLN A 100 -7.67 -21.67 -6.17
N ARG A 101 -7.56 -20.97 -5.03
CA ARG A 101 -8.45 -21.18 -3.87
C ARG A 101 -9.92 -20.85 -4.18
N TYR A 102 -10.18 -19.93 -5.10
CA TYR A 102 -11.53 -19.49 -5.44
C TYR A 102 -11.86 -19.55 -6.95
N LEU A 103 -10.86 -19.71 -7.81
CA LEU A 103 -11.00 -19.93 -9.25
C LEU A 103 -10.07 -21.07 -9.72
N PRO A 104 -10.39 -22.34 -9.41
CA PRO A 104 -9.51 -23.49 -9.69
C PRO A 104 -9.31 -23.75 -11.20
N ALA A 105 -10.19 -23.25 -12.05
CA ALA A 105 -10.08 -23.38 -13.50
C ALA A 105 -9.01 -22.47 -14.13
N VAL A 106 -8.48 -21.49 -13.40
CA VAL A 106 -7.44 -20.59 -13.91
C VAL A 106 -6.10 -21.30 -13.94
N ARG A 107 -5.50 -21.38 -15.13
CA ARG A 107 -4.16 -21.95 -15.32
C ARG A 107 -3.09 -20.87 -15.19
N LYS A 108 -1.89 -21.27 -14.82
CA LYS A 108 -0.78 -20.34 -14.56
C LYS A 108 -0.34 -19.62 -15.83
N GLU A 109 -0.42 -20.30 -16.97
CA GLU A 109 0.04 -19.80 -18.28
C GLU A 109 -0.91 -18.73 -18.85
N ASP A 110 -2.16 -18.71 -18.38
CA ASP A 110 -3.16 -17.73 -18.76
C ASP A 110 -2.96 -16.40 -18.02
N LEU A 111 -2.14 -16.37 -16.96
CA LEU A 111 -1.81 -15.16 -16.21
C LEU A 111 -0.67 -14.38 -16.87
N TYR A 112 -0.72 -13.05 -16.76
CA TYR A 112 0.35 -12.18 -17.22
C TYR A 112 0.54 -10.97 -16.31
N PRO A 113 1.78 -10.46 -16.16
CA PRO A 113 2.02 -9.20 -15.48
C PRO A 113 1.27 -8.05 -16.15
N ASP A 114 0.42 -7.34 -15.42
CA ASP A 114 -0.36 -6.22 -15.95
C ASP A 114 0.28 -4.88 -15.57
N TYR A 115 0.17 -4.49 -14.30
CA TYR A 115 0.77 -3.26 -13.79
C TYR A 115 1.15 -3.37 -12.31
N THR A 116 1.86 -2.34 -11.82
CA THR A 116 2.15 -2.18 -10.39
C THR A 116 1.63 -0.86 -9.88
N GLY A 117 1.06 -0.84 -8.67
CA GLY A 117 0.62 0.37 -7.97
C GLY A 117 1.51 0.69 -6.75
N ILE A 118 1.56 1.96 -6.37
CA ILE A 118 2.16 2.42 -5.11
C ILE A 118 1.05 2.96 -4.21
N LEU A 119 0.86 2.34 -3.06
CA LEU A 119 -0.17 2.64 -2.06
C LEU A 119 0.46 3.40 -0.90
N LYS A 120 -0.20 4.44 -0.38
CA LYS A 120 0.25 5.11 0.85
C LYS A 120 -0.04 4.22 2.06
N LYS A 121 0.99 3.92 2.86
CA LYS A 121 0.84 3.26 4.16
C LYS A 121 0.50 4.34 5.21
N PRO A 122 -0.41 4.07 6.15
CA PRO A 122 -0.63 4.99 7.26
C PRO A 122 0.70 5.25 8.02
N PRO A 123 0.89 6.46 8.54
CA PRO A 123 2.07 6.79 9.34
C PRO A 123 2.20 5.79 10.49
N GLN A 124 3.43 5.34 10.78
CA GLN A 124 3.65 4.57 12.01
C GLN A 124 3.44 5.52 13.17
N LYS A 125 2.82 5.06 14.27
CA LYS A 125 2.94 5.80 15.52
C LYS A 125 4.43 6.00 15.77
N SER A 126 4.84 7.25 15.92
CA SER A 126 6.23 7.58 16.25
C SER A 126 6.61 6.79 17.49
N GLN A 127 7.72 6.04 17.43
CA GLN A 127 8.42 5.70 18.65
C GLN A 127 8.72 7.03 19.35
N LYS A 128 8.44 7.11 20.66
CA LYS A 128 8.74 8.31 21.45
C LYS A 128 10.20 8.67 21.17
N LEU A 129 10.43 9.78 20.47
CA LEU A 129 11.75 10.39 20.38
C LEU A 129 12.20 10.63 21.82
N ASN A 130 13.30 10.02 22.22
CA ASN A 130 13.89 10.26 23.53
C ASN A 130 14.03 11.76 23.73
N ASN A 131 13.53 12.23 24.87
CA ASN A 131 13.40 13.62 25.27
C ASN A 131 14.72 14.40 25.09
N GLN A 132 14.95 14.99 23.92
CA GLN A 132 15.77 16.19 23.81
C GLN A 132 14.81 17.36 23.69
N ALA A 133 14.57 17.99 24.83
CA ALA A 133 13.75 19.18 24.93
C ALA A 133 14.27 20.21 23.91
N TYR A 134 13.38 20.65 23.03
CA TYR A 134 13.64 21.80 22.18
C TYR A 134 13.96 23.00 23.08
N VAL A 135 15.21 23.45 23.05
CA VAL A 135 15.62 24.71 23.69
C VAL A 135 15.41 25.80 22.65
N PRO A 136 14.43 26.71 22.83
CA PRO A 136 14.24 27.81 21.90
C PRO A 136 15.49 28.70 21.89
N PRO A 137 15.89 29.25 20.73
CA PRO A 137 17.03 30.16 20.66
C PRO A 137 16.79 31.38 21.56
N PRO A 138 17.84 31.93 22.20
CA PRO A 138 17.71 33.06 23.10
C PRO A 138 17.10 34.27 22.36
N ASN A 139 16.09 34.86 22.97
CA ASN A 139 15.39 36.03 22.42
C ASN A 139 16.34 37.23 22.39
N LYS A 140 16.81 37.59 21.19
CA LYS A 140 17.69 38.73 20.93
C LYS A 140 17.03 40.11 21.14
N ASN A 141 15.74 40.16 21.48
CA ASN A 141 14.99 41.40 21.68
C ASN A 141 14.71 41.74 23.14
N LYS A 142 15.31 41.04 24.12
CA LYS A 142 15.37 41.56 25.49
C LYS A 142 16.50 42.59 25.56
N LYS A 143 16.17 43.87 25.42
CA LYS A 143 17.03 44.95 25.92
C LYS A 143 17.15 44.81 27.46
N PRO A 144 18.31 45.18 28.04
CA PRO A 144 18.53 45.13 29.49
C PRO A 144 17.52 45.98 30.27
#